data_AF-A0A352NLY4-F1
#
_entry.id   AF-A0A352NLY4-F1
#
_cell.length_a   1.000
_cell.length_b   1.000
_cell.length_c   1.000
_cell.angle_alpha   90.00
_cell.angle_beta   90.00
_cell.angle_gamma   90.00
#
_symmetry.space_group_name_H-M   'P 1'
#
loop_
_entity.id
_entity.type
_entity.pdbx_description
1 polymer ?
#
loop_
_entity_poly.entity_id
_entity_poly.type
_entity_poly.pdbx_seq_one_letter_code
_entity_poly.pdbx_strand_id
1 'polypeptide(L)'
;MRKARACAFLIFALGLLALSGCWGSRETDEMAYVLALGFDKGEKENLVITVTIANPKVIAGISGGGGGNGGGSGGGEGGGTLIYSVESYAPLASIDLLNTTVDRRVSFLHT
;
A
#
# COMPACT_ATOMS: atom_id res chain seq x y z
N MET A 1 -5.37 4.37 -52.98
CA MET A 1 -4.38 4.66 -51.90
C MET A 1 -4.99 5.23 -50.61
N ARG A 2 -5.99 6.14 -50.65
CA ARG A 2 -6.62 6.71 -49.42
C ARG A 2 -7.35 5.68 -48.53
N LYS A 3 -8.08 4.74 -49.14
CA LYS A 3 -8.81 3.67 -48.40
C LYS A 3 -7.87 2.70 -47.66
N ALA A 4 -6.75 2.31 -48.29
CA ALA A 4 -5.74 1.46 -47.67
C ALA A 4 -5.07 2.13 -46.46
N ARG A 5 -4.80 3.44 -46.53
CA ARG A 5 -4.30 4.23 -45.40
C ARG A 5 -5.31 4.32 -44.26
N ALA A 6 -6.60 4.49 -44.58
CA ALA A 6 -7.67 4.50 -43.59
C ALA A 6 -7.82 3.12 -42.90
N CYS A 7 -7.78 2.02 -43.66
CA CYS A 7 -7.81 0.67 -43.09
C CYS A 7 -6.60 0.38 -42.19
N ALA A 8 -5.40 0.79 -42.60
CA ALA A 8 -4.19 0.63 -41.80
C ALA A 8 -4.26 1.41 -40.48
N PHE A 9 -4.78 2.65 -40.51
CA PHE A 9 -4.99 3.45 -39.31
C PHE A 9 -6.02 2.82 -38.35
N LEU A 10 -7.09 2.25 -38.91
CA LEU A 10 -8.15 1.60 -38.13
C LEU A 10 -7.64 0.32 -37.46
N ILE A 11 -6.83 -0.48 -38.16
CA ILE A 11 -6.18 -1.68 -37.60
C ILE A 11 -5.20 -1.29 -36.49
N PHE A 12 -4.41 -0.23 -36.68
CA PHE A 12 -3.50 0.27 -35.66
C PHE A 12 -4.26 0.76 -34.41
N ALA A 13 -5.34 1.53 -34.58
CA ALA A 13 -6.18 1.99 -33.48
C ALA A 13 -6.84 0.82 -32.71
N LEU A 14 -7.28 -0.22 -33.42
CA LEU A 14 -7.85 -1.42 -32.78
C LEU A 14 -6.78 -2.21 -32.00
N GLY A 15 -5.54 -2.24 -32.48
CA GLY A 15 -4.42 -2.88 -31.79
C GLY A 15 -4.07 -2.21 -30.46
N LEU A 16 -4.27 -0.89 -30.34
CA LEU A 16 -4.06 -0.17 -29.08
C LEU A 16 -5.06 -0.58 -27.98
N LEU A 17 -6.27 -1.02 -28.35
CA LEU A 17 -7.26 -1.53 -27.41
C LEU A 17 -6.91 -2.93 -26.88
N ALA A 18 -6.01 -3.65 -27.56
CA ALA A 18 -5.55 -4.98 -27.17
C ALA A 18 -4.29 -4.95 -26.29
N LEU A 19 -3.73 -3.76 -25.98
CA LEU A 19 -2.66 -3.64 -25.00
C LEU A 19 -3.22 -3.95 -23.60
N SER A 20 -2.84 -5.09 -23.04
CA SER A 20 -3.12 -5.47 -21.66
C SER A 20 -2.25 -4.63 -20.72
N GLY A 21 -2.80 -3.54 -20.21
CA GLY A 21 -2.25 -2.90 -19.02
C GLY A 21 -2.52 -3.75 -17.77
N CYS A 22 -1.80 -3.51 -16.69
CA CYS A 22 -2.17 -4.01 -15.37
C CYS A 22 -3.38 -3.22 -14.84
N TRP A 23 -4.57 -3.49 -15.36
CA TRP A 23 -5.83 -2.75 -15.10
C TRP A 23 -6.41 -2.91 -13.67
N GLY A 24 -5.56 -3.26 -12.71
CA GLY A 24 -5.95 -3.46 -11.31
C GLY A 24 -4.79 -3.89 -10.41
N SER A 25 -3.53 -3.73 -10.86
CA SER A 25 -2.40 -3.89 -9.95
C SER A 25 -2.45 -2.77 -8.92
N ARG A 26 -2.36 -3.13 -7.65
CA ARG A 26 -2.14 -2.18 -6.57
C ARG A 26 -0.71 -2.35 -6.14
N GLU A 27 0.07 -1.30 -6.28
CA GLU A 27 1.48 -1.34 -5.93
C GLU A 27 1.65 -1.50 -4.40
N THR A 28 2.79 -2.04 -3.99
CA THR A 28 3.07 -2.29 -2.56
C THR A 28 3.07 -1.01 -1.72
N ASP A 29 3.29 0.15 -2.34
CA ASP A 29 3.27 1.47 -1.71
C ASP A 29 1.87 2.12 -1.71
N GLU A 30 0.87 1.57 -2.42
CA GLU A 30 -0.52 2.04 -2.34
C GLU A 30 -1.29 1.43 -1.16
N MET A 31 -0.78 0.32 -0.63
CA MET A 31 -1.44 -0.51 0.37
C MET A 31 -0.66 -0.54 1.69
N ALA A 32 -1.40 -0.43 2.79
CA ALA A 32 -0.91 -0.61 4.14
C ALA A 32 -1.34 -1.99 4.66
N TYR A 33 -0.50 -3.00 4.42
CA TYR A 33 -0.73 -4.37 4.90
C TYR A 33 -0.49 -4.46 6.40
N VAL A 34 -1.57 -4.65 7.16
CA VAL A 34 -1.52 -4.87 8.60
C VAL A 34 -0.95 -6.26 8.87
N LEU A 35 0.15 -6.32 9.61
CA LEU A 35 0.82 -7.56 10.03
C LEU A 35 0.34 -8.02 11.40
N ALA A 36 0.03 -7.08 12.29
CA ALA A 36 -0.49 -7.34 13.62
C ALA A 36 -1.42 -6.21 14.06
N LEU A 37 -2.40 -6.55 14.91
CA LEU A 37 -3.35 -5.63 15.50
C LEU A 37 -3.47 -5.90 17.00
N GLY A 38 -3.41 -4.84 17.81
CA GLY A 38 -3.59 -4.84 19.25
C GLY A 38 -4.80 -4.01 19.66
N PHE A 39 -5.46 -4.44 20.73
CA PHE A 39 -6.62 -3.79 21.32
C PHE A 39 -6.31 -3.42 22.77
N ASP A 40 -6.37 -2.13 23.07
CA ASP A 40 -6.08 -1.58 24.39
C ASP A 40 -7.27 -0.77 24.89
N LYS A 41 -7.43 -0.68 26.22
CA LYS A 41 -8.48 0.15 26.83
C LYS A 41 -8.11 1.63 26.68
N GLY A 42 -8.98 2.41 26.04
CA GLY A 42 -8.86 3.86 25.92
C GLY A 42 -9.52 4.63 27.06
N GLU A 43 -9.54 5.95 26.94
CA GLU A 43 -10.25 6.80 27.90
C GLU A 43 -11.77 6.74 27.67
N LYS A 44 -12.56 6.96 28.72
CA LYS A 44 -14.02 7.12 28.61
C LYS A 44 -14.74 5.99 27.84
N GLU A 45 -14.37 4.74 28.11
CA GLU A 45 -14.92 3.52 27.46
C GLU A 45 -14.60 3.40 25.95
N ASN A 46 -13.62 4.16 25.44
CA ASN A 46 -13.10 3.98 24.10
C ASN A 46 -12.13 2.78 24.02
N LEU A 47 -11.83 2.39 22.78
CA LEU A 47 -10.89 1.36 22.39
C LEU A 47 -9.71 1.99 21.66
N VAL A 48 -8.50 1.77 22.15
CA VAL A 48 -7.27 2.10 21.42
C VAL A 48 -6.91 0.90 20.56
N ILE A 49 -6.73 1.12 19.27
CA ILE A 49 -6.30 0.10 18.32
C ILE A 49 -4.93 0.47 17.80
N THR A 50 -3.99 -0.46 17.99
CA THR A 50 -2.62 -0.35 17.49
C THR A 50 -2.43 -1.33 16.35
N VAL A 51 -1.93 -0.87 15.21
CA VAL A 51 -1.60 -1.70 14.05
C VAL A 51 -0.12 -1.63 13.75
N THR A 52 0.47 -2.78 13.45
CA THR A 52 1.81 -2.87 12.87
C THR A 52 1.65 -3.17 11.39
N ILE A 53 2.19 -2.31 10.53
CA ILE A 53 2.03 -2.33 9.07
C ILE A 53 3.38 -2.64 8.42
N ALA A 54 3.40 -3.38 7.32
CA ALA A 54 4.63 -3.62 6.56
C ALA A 54 5.22 -2.33 5.97
N ASN A 55 6.56 -2.25 5.93
CA ASN A 55 7.32 -1.20 5.25
C ASN A 55 8.04 -1.76 4.01
N PRO A 56 7.40 -1.72 2.82
CA PRO A 56 7.99 -2.26 1.59
C PRO A 56 9.32 -1.62 1.22
N LYS A 57 9.53 -0.33 1.52
CA LYS A 57 10.76 0.39 1.17
C LYS A 57 12.00 -0.21 1.84
N VAL A 58 11.85 -0.66 3.08
CA VAL A 58 12.94 -1.29 3.82
C VAL A 58 13.03 -2.78 3.50
N ILE A 59 11.89 -3.47 3.39
CA ILE A 59 11.85 -4.91 3.07
C ILE A 59 12.45 -5.19 1.68
N ALA A 60 12.10 -4.40 0.66
CA ALA A 60 12.63 -4.54 -0.69
C ALA A 60 14.13 -4.21 -0.78
N GLY A 61 14.62 -3.32 0.10
CA GLY A 61 16.05 -2.98 0.19
C GLY A 61 16.92 -4.11 0.76
N ILE A 62 16.34 -5.08 1.46
CA ILE A 62 17.06 -6.21 2.05
C ILE A 62 17.25 -7.36 1.04
N SER A 63 16.39 -7.49 0.02
CA SER A 63 16.48 -8.56 -1.00
C SER A 63 17.20 -8.16 -2.29
N GLY A 64 17.50 -6.86 -2.48
CA GLY A 64 18.22 -6.34 -3.63
C GLY A 64 19.74 -6.30 -3.40
N GLY A 65 20.45 -7.34 -3.81
CA GLY A 65 21.91 -7.28 -3.94
C GLY A 65 22.30 -6.26 -5.02
N GLY A 66 22.65 -5.03 -4.62
CA GLY A 66 23.13 -3.99 -5.53
C GLY A 66 23.41 -2.70 -4.78
N GLY A 67 24.70 -2.39 -4.59
CA GLY A 67 25.17 -1.32 -3.73
C GLY A 67 24.64 0.08 -4.07
N GLY A 68 24.37 0.86 -3.01
CA GLY A 68 24.01 2.27 -3.09
C GLY A 68 23.90 2.85 -1.69
N ASN A 69 24.95 3.54 -1.27
CA ASN A 69 25.09 4.21 0.02
C ASN A 69 24.00 5.29 0.19
N GLY A 70 23.07 5.10 1.13
CA GLY A 70 22.03 6.07 1.47
C GLY A 70 21.74 6.01 2.97
N GLY A 71 22.50 6.79 3.74
CA GLY A 71 22.37 6.87 5.19
C GLY A 71 21.07 7.53 5.65
N GLY A 72 20.53 7.02 6.74
CA GLY A 72 19.39 7.57 7.46
C GLY A 72 19.21 6.84 8.79
N SER A 73 19.99 7.25 9.78
CA SER A 73 19.94 6.78 11.17
C SER A 73 18.65 7.26 11.87
N GLY A 74 17.93 6.33 12.51
CA GLY A 74 16.86 6.61 13.46
C GLY A 74 16.46 5.33 14.17
N GLY A 75 16.94 5.15 15.40
CA GLY A 75 16.88 3.88 16.14
C GLY A 75 15.50 3.52 16.70
N GLY A 76 15.27 2.21 16.75
CA GLY A 76 14.11 1.52 17.30
C GLY A 76 13.94 0.18 16.58
N GLU A 77 13.75 -0.91 17.31
CA GLU A 77 13.62 -2.28 16.79
C GLU A 77 12.71 -2.38 15.54
N GLY A 78 13.12 -3.13 14.50
CA GLY A 78 12.20 -3.61 13.46
C GLY A 78 11.99 -2.72 12.23
N GLY A 79 13.06 -2.37 11.49
CA GLY A 79 12.98 -1.53 10.28
C GLY A 79 12.03 -2.00 9.17
N GLY A 80 11.53 -3.24 9.22
CA GLY A 80 10.55 -3.77 8.27
C GLY A 80 9.09 -3.37 8.53
N THR A 81 8.78 -2.71 9.64
CA THR A 81 7.39 -2.40 10.03
C THR A 81 7.21 -0.96 10.52
N LEU A 82 5.97 -0.47 10.46
CA LEU A 82 5.54 0.84 10.96
C LEU A 82 4.37 0.65 11.91
N ILE A 83 4.38 1.33 13.05
CA ILE A 83 3.37 1.18 14.09
C ILE A 83 2.51 2.44 14.15
N TYR A 84 1.19 2.28 14.14
CA TYR A 84 0.22 3.36 14.28
C TYR A 84 -0.84 2.98 15.32
N SER A 85 -1.27 3.96 16.13
CA SER A 85 -2.32 3.77 17.12
C SER A 85 -3.41 4.84 16.96
N VAL A 86 -4.67 4.42 17.01
CA VAL A 86 -5.84 5.31 16.97
C VAL A 86 -6.81 4.97 18.10
N GLU A 87 -7.50 5.96 18.63
CA GLU A 87 -8.53 5.77 19.64
C GLU A 87 -9.92 6.00 19.04
N SER A 88 -10.84 5.05 19.23
CA SER A 88 -12.21 5.18 18.76
C SER A 88 -13.20 4.37 19.60
N TYR A 89 -14.49 4.54 19.36
CA TYR A 89 -15.55 3.82 20.08
C TYR A 89 -15.77 2.38 19.58
N ALA A 90 -15.22 1.98 18.42
CA ALA A 90 -15.43 0.64 17.85
C ALA A 90 -14.34 0.27 16.83
N PRO A 91 -14.03 -1.03 16.64
CA PRO A 91 -13.02 -1.45 15.67
C PRO A 91 -13.22 -0.94 14.24
N LEU A 92 -14.48 -0.86 13.78
CA LEU A 92 -14.79 -0.35 12.45
C LEU A 92 -14.54 1.16 12.32
N ALA A 93 -14.80 1.92 13.39
CA ALA A 93 -14.50 3.35 13.43
C ALA A 93 -12.98 3.61 13.43
N SER A 94 -12.21 2.75 14.11
CA SER A 94 -10.75 2.80 14.05
C SER A 94 -10.22 2.54 12.63
N ILE A 95 -10.85 1.69 11.82
CA ILE A 95 -10.41 1.47 10.43
C ILE A 95 -10.56 2.76 9.59
N ASP A 96 -11.62 3.53 9.80
CA ASP A 96 -11.82 4.82 9.12
C ASP A 96 -10.77 5.85 9.53
N LEU A 97 -10.49 5.93 10.84
CA LEU A 97 -9.40 6.77 11.35
C LEU A 97 -8.03 6.34 10.83
N LEU A 98 -7.76 5.03 10.76
CA LEU A 98 -6.50 4.51 10.23
C LEU A 98 -6.33 4.82 8.73
N ASN A 99 -7.40 4.75 7.92
CA ASN A 99 -7.35 5.15 6.51
C ASN A 99 -7.09 6.66 6.32
N THR A 100 -7.36 7.48 7.33
CA THR A 100 -7.04 8.92 7.33
C THR A 100 -5.65 9.21 7.91
N THR A 101 -5.20 8.39 8.85
CA THR A 101 -3.91 8.57 9.55
C THR A 101 -2.73 8.03 8.75
N VAL A 102 -2.95 6.95 8.01
CA VAL A 102 -1.94 6.31 7.17
C VAL A 102 -2.12 6.81 5.73
N ASP A 103 -1.02 7.19 5.07
CA ASP A 103 -1.04 7.68 3.67
C ASP A 103 -1.45 6.62 2.62
N ARG A 104 -1.76 5.41 3.08
CA ARG A 104 -1.99 4.21 2.26
C ARG A 104 -3.28 3.54 2.70
N ARG A 105 -3.96 2.89 1.78
CA ARG A 105 -5.21 2.19 2.11
C ARG A 105 -4.93 0.98 2.99
N VAL A 106 -5.54 0.93 4.16
CA VAL A 106 -5.36 -0.17 5.11
C VAL A 106 -5.95 -1.45 4.55
N SER A 107 -5.21 -2.55 4.65
CA SER A 107 -5.60 -3.87 4.21
C SER A 107 -5.23 -4.93 5.24
N PHE A 108 -6.17 -5.82 5.50
CA PHE A 108 -6.00 -6.99 6.39
C PHE A 108 -5.87 -8.30 5.59
N LEU A 109 -5.63 -8.21 4.27
CA LEU A 109 -5.44 -9.37 3.41
C LEU A 109 -4.01 -9.94 3.58
N HIS A 110 -3.91 -11.26 3.68
CA HIS A 110 -2.65 -12.01 3.85
C HIS A 110 -2.50 -13.15 2.81
N THR A 111 -2.91 -12.89 1.56
CA THR A 111 -2.86 -13.86 0.45
C THR A 111 -1.68 -13.60 -0.47
#